data_AF-A0A7S0XC19-F1
#
_entry.id   AF-A0A7S0XC19-F1
#
_cell.length_a   1.000
_cell.length_b   1.000
_cell.length_c   1.000
_cell.angle_alpha   90.00
_cell.angle_beta   90.00
_cell.angle_gamma   90.00
#
_symmetry.space_group_name_H-M   'P 1'
#
loop_
_entity.id
_entity.type
_entity.pdbx_description
1 polymer ?
#
loop_
_entity_poly.entity_id
_entity_poly.type
_entity_poly.pdbx_seq_one_letter_code
_entity_poly.pdbx_strand_id
1 'polypeptide(L)'
;ARGTDMPDWDTSLVTEMNHMFYQKDHFDQNIGGWDVSRVTNMMIMFSRAFAFNGDISNWNTGAVIYMYNMFGYATTFNQDLSAWNVARVTDMTFMFGFARNFNQAITNWDVSSVTDMESMFRGATMFDQAITGWDVSEVTNMRLMLADTSFNQALTGWDVRRVTDMSHMFRRSRYFDHDLSGWNVALVTDMQNMFDSATAFNQDITGWTLKDTSVIVTDMFTGAT
;
A
#
# COMPACT_ATOMS: atom_id res chain seq x y z
N ALA A 1 -23.90 -17.02 -30.51
CA ALA A 1 -23.26 -15.70 -30.63
C ALA A 1 -21.78 -15.88 -30.33
N ARG A 2 -20.86 -15.48 -31.22
CA ARG A 2 -19.44 -15.38 -30.85
C ARG A 2 -19.40 -14.26 -29.82
N GLY A 3 -19.32 -14.62 -28.54
CA GLY A 3 -19.10 -13.63 -27.49
C GLY A 3 -17.82 -12.90 -27.86
N THR A 4 -17.88 -11.59 -27.97
CA THR A 4 -16.69 -10.77 -28.18
C THR A 4 -15.74 -11.08 -27.03
N ASP A 5 -14.56 -11.61 -27.38
CA ASP A 5 -13.52 -11.86 -26.39
C ASP A 5 -13.25 -10.55 -25.65
N MET A 6 -13.04 -10.68 -24.34
CA MET A 6 -12.96 -9.57 -23.40
C MET A 6 -11.97 -8.43 -23.76
N PRO A 7 -10.87 -8.64 -24.52
CA PRO A 7 -10.03 -7.55 -25.00
C PRO A 7 -10.76 -6.50 -25.86
N ASP A 8 -11.84 -6.88 -26.56
CA ASP A 8 -12.52 -6.02 -27.55
C ASP A 8 -13.70 -5.23 -26.96
N TRP A 9 -13.89 -5.25 -25.64
CA TRP A 9 -14.98 -4.52 -24.99
C TRP A 9 -14.73 -3.02 -24.99
N ASP A 10 -15.69 -2.25 -25.49
CA ASP A 10 -15.69 -0.79 -25.35
C ASP A 10 -15.99 -0.41 -23.89
N THR A 11 -14.95 0.06 -23.21
CA THR A 11 -14.97 0.48 -21.80
C THR A 11 -14.93 2.00 -21.64
N SER A 12 -14.92 2.77 -22.73
CA SER A 12 -14.70 4.23 -22.75
C SER A 12 -15.76 5.06 -22.01
N LEU A 13 -16.92 4.48 -21.72
CA LEU A 13 -18.00 5.11 -20.97
C LEU A 13 -18.12 4.60 -19.51
N VAL A 14 -17.31 3.62 -19.12
CA VAL A 14 -17.38 3.01 -17.78
C VAL A 14 -16.76 3.96 -16.75
N THR A 15 -17.49 4.24 -15.68
CA THR A 15 -17.00 5.03 -14.54
C THR A 15 -16.74 4.17 -13.29
N GLU A 16 -17.39 3.00 -13.20
CA GLU A 16 -17.32 2.11 -12.05
C GLU A 16 -16.79 0.73 -12.48
N MET A 17 -15.64 0.33 -11.94
CA MET A 17 -15.06 -1.01 -12.12
C MET A 17 -14.83 -1.74 -10.79
N ASN A 18 -15.42 -1.24 -9.71
CA ASN A 18 -15.29 -1.84 -8.39
C ASN A 18 -15.74 -3.30 -8.40
N HIS A 19 -14.98 -4.16 -7.72
CA HIS A 19 -15.28 -5.60 -7.55
C HIS A 19 -15.41 -6.45 -8.82
N MET A 20 -15.09 -5.92 -10.02
CA MET A 20 -15.36 -6.61 -11.29
C MET A 20 -14.76 -8.04 -11.35
N PHE A 21 -13.58 -8.25 -10.77
CA PHE A 21 -12.88 -9.54 -10.71
C PHE A 21 -12.64 -10.00 -9.26
N TYR A 22 -13.45 -9.51 -8.32
CA TYR A 22 -13.38 -9.93 -6.92
C TYR A 22 -13.56 -11.44 -6.79
N GLN A 23 -12.64 -12.10 -6.07
CA GLN A 23 -12.63 -13.56 -5.85
C GLN A 23 -12.67 -14.39 -7.15
N LYS A 24 -12.13 -13.84 -8.25
CA LYS A 24 -11.91 -14.61 -9.46
C LYS A 24 -10.53 -15.25 -9.40
N ASP A 25 -10.40 -16.30 -8.59
CA ASP A 25 -9.13 -16.94 -8.23
C ASP A 25 -8.20 -17.25 -9.43
N HIS A 26 -8.78 -17.57 -10.60
CA HIS A 26 -8.07 -17.95 -11.83
C HIS A 26 -8.11 -16.88 -12.93
N PHE A 27 -8.54 -15.65 -12.63
CA PHE A 27 -8.62 -14.59 -13.64
C PHE A 27 -7.23 -14.06 -13.98
N ASP A 28 -6.84 -14.15 -15.24
CA ASP A 28 -5.58 -13.62 -15.79
C ASP A 28 -5.71 -13.31 -17.29
N GLN A 29 -6.83 -12.70 -17.66
CA GLN A 29 -7.14 -12.44 -19.06
C GLN A 29 -6.58 -11.08 -19.52
N ASN A 30 -6.33 -10.92 -20.81
CA ASN A 30 -5.82 -9.66 -21.37
C ASN A 30 -6.91 -8.57 -21.32
N ILE A 31 -6.67 -7.55 -20.50
CA ILE A 31 -7.51 -6.35 -20.34
C ILE A 31 -6.68 -5.06 -20.49
N GLY A 32 -5.43 -5.17 -20.96
CA GLY A 32 -4.53 -4.02 -21.06
C GLY A 32 -4.99 -2.96 -22.07
N GLY A 33 -5.83 -3.36 -23.04
CA GLY A 33 -6.41 -2.48 -24.06
C GLY A 33 -7.68 -1.72 -23.64
N TRP A 34 -8.17 -1.91 -22.41
CA TRP A 34 -9.36 -1.21 -21.94
C TRP A 34 -9.10 0.29 -21.74
N ASP A 35 -10.08 1.11 -22.13
CA ASP A 35 -10.08 2.54 -21.84
C ASP A 35 -10.69 2.79 -20.45
N VAL A 36 -9.81 3.03 -19.48
CA VAL A 36 -10.19 3.33 -18.09
C VAL A 36 -10.14 4.83 -17.76
N SER A 37 -9.99 5.70 -18.77
CA SER A 37 -9.75 7.14 -18.56
C SER A 37 -10.90 7.88 -17.87
N ARG A 38 -12.10 7.28 -17.82
CA ARG A 38 -13.28 7.81 -17.11
C ARG A 38 -13.61 7.08 -15.81
N VAL A 39 -12.87 6.02 -15.47
CA VAL A 39 -13.14 5.23 -14.28
C VAL A 39 -12.77 6.04 -13.05
N THR A 40 -13.73 6.22 -12.15
CA THR A 40 -13.56 6.90 -10.87
C THR A 40 -13.41 5.93 -9.71
N ASN A 41 -13.85 4.68 -9.88
CA ASN A 41 -13.86 3.67 -8.82
C ASN A 41 -13.29 2.32 -9.29
N MET A 42 -12.19 1.90 -8.67
CA MET A 42 -11.53 0.61 -8.89
C MET A 42 -11.39 -0.21 -7.61
N MET A 43 -12.11 0.16 -6.53
CA MET A 43 -11.97 -0.52 -5.24
C MET A 43 -12.28 -2.02 -5.36
N ILE A 44 -11.44 -2.85 -4.71
CA ILE A 44 -11.64 -4.31 -4.63
C ILE A 44 -11.61 -5.02 -6.01
N MET A 45 -11.28 -4.34 -7.11
CA MET A 45 -11.42 -4.87 -8.47
C MET A 45 -10.75 -6.23 -8.69
N PHE A 46 -9.50 -6.40 -8.22
CA PHE A 46 -8.73 -7.65 -8.32
C PHE A 46 -8.50 -8.31 -6.96
N SER A 47 -9.23 -7.91 -5.91
CA SER A 47 -9.03 -8.50 -4.59
C SER A 47 -9.37 -9.99 -4.64
N ARG A 48 -8.45 -10.82 -4.15
CA ARG A 48 -8.50 -12.30 -4.22
C ARG A 48 -8.53 -12.87 -5.64
N ALA A 49 -8.17 -12.11 -6.67
CA ALA A 49 -7.84 -12.67 -7.97
C ALA A 49 -6.42 -13.24 -7.93
N PHE A 50 -6.24 -14.38 -7.24
CA PHE A 50 -4.91 -14.91 -6.88
C PHE A 50 -3.96 -15.10 -8.06
N ALA A 51 -4.49 -15.51 -9.21
CA ALA A 51 -3.73 -15.74 -10.44
C ALA A 51 -3.48 -14.47 -11.28
N PHE A 52 -4.11 -13.34 -10.97
CA PHE A 52 -4.06 -12.16 -11.84
C PHE A 52 -2.65 -11.57 -11.90
N ASN A 53 -2.13 -11.46 -13.13
CA ASN A 53 -0.88 -10.79 -13.44
C ASN A 53 -0.91 -10.19 -14.86
N GLY A 54 -2.10 -9.84 -15.36
CA GLY A 54 -2.29 -9.22 -16.67
C GLY A 54 -1.71 -7.81 -16.73
N ASP A 55 -1.04 -7.47 -17.83
CA ASP A 55 -0.45 -6.14 -18.03
C ASP A 55 -1.53 -5.05 -18.12
N ILE A 56 -1.43 -4.09 -17.20
CA ILE A 56 -2.30 -2.91 -17.06
C ILE A 56 -1.47 -1.63 -16.94
N SER A 57 -0.20 -1.68 -17.36
CA SER A 57 0.75 -0.55 -17.26
C SER A 57 0.28 0.68 -18.02
N ASN A 58 -0.45 0.50 -19.13
CA ASN A 58 -0.93 1.57 -20.01
C ASN A 58 -2.26 2.22 -19.58
N TRP A 59 -2.85 1.79 -18.47
CA TRP A 59 -4.12 2.33 -18.00
C TRP A 59 -4.00 3.78 -17.53
N ASN A 60 -4.87 4.66 -18.06
CA ASN A 60 -4.97 6.05 -17.60
C ASN A 60 -5.83 6.15 -16.34
N THR A 61 -5.19 6.09 -15.17
CA THR A 61 -5.86 6.10 -13.86
C THR A 61 -6.12 7.48 -13.27
N GLY A 62 -5.84 8.58 -14.00
CA GLY A 62 -5.93 9.94 -13.47
C GLY A 62 -7.33 10.41 -13.06
N ALA A 63 -8.38 9.68 -13.45
CA ALA A 63 -9.76 9.94 -12.99
C ALA A 63 -10.12 9.19 -11.70
N VAL A 64 -9.34 8.17 -11.31
CA VAL A 64 -9.69 7.26 -10.22
C VAL A 64 -9.55 7.95 -8.86
N ILE A 65 -10.56 7.76 -8.01
CA ILE A 65 -10.64 8.33 -6.66
C ILE A 65 -10.56 7.20 -5.62
N TYR A 66 -11.18 6.05 -5.91
CA TYR A 66 -11.26 4.91 -4.97
C TYR A 66 -10.43 3.73 -5.47
N MET A 67 -9.34 3.39 -4.75
CA MET A 67 -8.46 2.26 -5.04
C MET A 67 -8.25 1.29 -3.85
N TYR A 68 -8.99 1.48 -2.75
CA TYR A 68 -8.81 0.65 -1.56
C TYR A 68 -8.99 -0.85 -1.91
N ASN A 69 -8.08 -1.67 -1.37
CA ASN A 69 -8.05 -3.12 -1.57
C ASN A 69 -8.05 -3.58 -3.04
N MET A 70 -7.55 -2.77 -3.99
CA MET A 70 -7.61 -3.11 -5.42
C MET A 70 -6.93 -4.44 -5.76
N PHE A 71 -5.74 -4.71 -5.20
CA PHE A 71 -4.95 -5.93 -5.42
C PHE A 71 -4.77 -6.79 -4.17
N GLY A 72 -5.61 -6.58 -3.13
CA GLY A 72 -5.47 -7.35 -1.90
C GLY A 72 -5.61 -8.85 -2.17
N TYR A 73 -4.67 -9.65 -1.68
CA TYR A 73 -4.55 -11.09 -1.95
C TYR A 73 -4.32 -11.48 -3.43
N ALA A 74 -4.04 -10.55 -4.34
CA ALA A 74 -3.62 -10.90 -5.71
C ALA A 74 -2.16 -11.40 -5.69
N THR A 75 -1.96 -12.62 -5.20
CA THR A 75 -0.63 -13.13 -4.81
C THR A 75 0.39 -13.21 -5.95
N THR A 76 -0.05 -13.35 -7.19
CA THR A 76 0.81 -13.45 -8.38
C THR A 76 1.14 -12.08 -8.99
N PHE A 77 0.36 -11.06 -8.66
CA PHE A 77 0.43 -9.75 -9.31
C PHE A 77 1.78 -9.07 -9.07
N ASN A 78 2.46 -8.68 -10.16
CA ASN A 78 3.74 -7.99 -10.13
C ASN A 78 3.98 -7.17 -11.42
N GLN A 79 2.94 -6.50 -11.93
CA GLN A 79 3.01 -5.69 -13.14
C GLN A 79 3.43 -4.24 -12.86
N ASP A 80 4.10 -3.62 -13.83
CA ASP A 80 4.57 -2.25 -13.75
C ASP A 80 3.40 -1.26 -13.66
N LEU A 81 3.43 -0.40 -12.64
CA LEU A 81 2.43 0.65 -12.37
C LEU A 81 3.05 2.04 -12.33
N SER A 82 4.29 2.20 -12.80
CA SER A 82 5.03 3.46 -12.75
C SER A 82 4.36 4.60 -13.53
N ALA A 83 3.54 4.28 -14.54
CA ALA A 83 2.79 5.24 -15.34
C ALA A 83 1.43 5.63 -14.73
N TRP A 84 0.99 4.98 -13.65
CA TRP A 84 -0.30 5.28 -13.02
C TRP A 84 -0.28 6.63 -12.33
N ASN A 85 -1.39 7.37 -12.46
CA ASN A 85 -1.62 8.61 -11.75
C ASN A 85 -2.59 8.35 -10.58
N VAL A 86 -2.06 8.43 -9.36
CA VAL A 86 -2.81 8.20 -8.11
C VAL A 86 -3.07 9.49 -7.32
N ALA A 87 -2.79 10.67 -7.89
CA ALA A 87 -2.81 11.95 -7.18
C ALA A 87 -4.19 12.35 -6.60
N ARG A 88 -5.28 11.71 -7.04
CA ARG A 88 -6.65 11.95 -6.55
C ARG A 88 -7.12 10.91 -5.52
N VAL A 89 -6.32 9.88 -5.27
CA VAL A 89 -6.65 8.81 -4.32
C VAL A 89 -6.38 9.31 -2.91
N THR A 90 -7.33 9.08 -2.01
CA THR A 90 -7.26 9.52 -0.60
C THR A 90 -7.15 8.35 0.37
N ASP A 91 -7.50 7.15 -0.09
CA ASP A 91 -7.54 5.90 0.68
C ASP A 91 -6.82 4.80 -0.14
N MET A 92 -5.71 4.32 0.41
CA MET A 92 -4.93 3.19 -0.12
C MET A 92 -4.96 1.97 0.82
N THR A 93 -5.95 1.91 1.73
CA THR A 93 -6.12 0.82 2.67
C THR A 93 -6.10 -0.51 1.93
N PHE A 94 -5.18 -1.39 2.34
CA PHE A 94 -5.04 -2.76 1.83
C PHE A 94 -4.77 -2.87 0.32
N MET A 95 -4.35 -1.80 -0.37
CA MET A 95 -4.22 -1.77 -1.84
C MET A 95 -3.41 -2.96 -2.40
N PHE A 96 -2.31 -3.32 -1.74
CA PHE A 96 -1.45 -4.47 -2.03
C PHE A 96 -1.35 -5.47 -0.86
N GLY A 97 -2.31 -5.44 0.07
CA GLY A 97 -2.31 -6.32 1.24
C GLY A 97 -2.28 -7.79 0.81
N PHE A 98 -1.25 -8.54 1.19
CA PHE A 98 -0.97 -9.92 0.81
C PHE A 98 -0.77 -10.16 -0.70
N ALA A 99 -0.47 -9.13 -1.50
CA ALA A 99 0.04 -9.27 -2.87
C ALA A 99 1.51 -9.72 -2.83
N ARG A 100 1.73 -10.99 -2.47
CA ARG A 100 3.05 -11.54 -2.05
C ARG A 100 4.19 -11.26 -3.01
N ASN A 101 3.95 -11.29 -4.31
CA ASN A 101 4.95 -11.12 -5.35
C ASN A 101 5.17 -9.66 -5.77
N PHE A 102 4.34 -8.73 -5.34
CA PHE A 102 4.41 -7.35 -5.79
C PHE A 102 5.71 -6.69 -5.29
N ASN A 103 6.54 -6.22 -6.23
CA ASN A 103 7.79 -5.52 -5.95
C ASN A 103 8.16 -4.55 -7.10
N GLN A 104 7.16 -3.94 -7.74
CA GLN A 104 7.39 -2.99 -8.84
C GLN A 104 7.57 -1.56 -8.33
N ALA A 105 8.44 -0.82 -9.01
CA ALA A 105 8.77 0.55 -8.63
C ALA A 105 7.54 1.47 -8.76
N ILE A 106 7.18 2.09 -7.64
CA ILE A 106 6.08 3.07 -7.49
C ILE A 106 6.61 4.39 -6.91
N THR A 107 7.91 4.63 -7.08
CA THR A 107 8.64 5.82 -6.59
C THR A 107 8.03 7.13 -7.05
N ASN A 108 7.39 7.12 -8.23
CA ASN A 108 6.87 8.31 -8.90
C ASN A 108 5.42 8.63 -8.56
N TRP A 109 4.77 7.82 -7.72
CA TRP A 109 3.40 8.08 -7.31
C TRP A 109 3.31 9.33 -6.44
N ASP A 110 2.41 10.24 -6.80
CA ASP A 110 2.02 11.36 -5.97
C ASP A 110 0.96 10.89 -4.96
N VAL A 111 1.38 10.67 -3.72
CA VAL A 111 0.52 10.23 -2.61
C VAL A 111 0.17 11.37 -1.64
N SER A 112 0.42 12.63 -2.02
CA SER A 112 0.22 13.81 -1.14
C SER A 112 -1.23 14.01 -0.69
N SER A 113 -2.21 13.42 -1.40
CA SER A 113 -3.63 13.45 -1.03
C SER A 113 -4.07 12.25 -0.17
N VAL A 114 -3.20 11.26 0.06
CA VAL A 114 -3.55 10.04 0.79
C VAL A 114 -3.59 10.31 2.29
N THR A 115 -4.67 9.87 2.93
CA THR A 115 -4.91 10.03 4.38
C THR A 115 -4.88 8.72 5.15
N ASP A 116 -5.15 7.59 4.47
CA ASP A 116 -5.16 6.23 5.03
C ASP A 116 -4.30 5.28 4.18
N MET A 117 -3.28 4.68 4.82
CA MET A 117 -2.39 3.67 4.26
C MET A 117 -2.45 2.35 5.04
N GLU A 118 -3.52 2.11 5.80
CA GLU A 118 -3.66 0.92 6.62
C GLU A 118 -3.43 -0.35 5.80
N SER A 119 -2.52 -1.20 6.26
CA SER A 119 -2.22 -2.49 5.65
C SER A 119 -1.87 -2.42 4.16
N MET A 120 -1.46 -1.26 3.62
CA MET A 120 -1.25 -1.07 2.17
C MET A 120 -0.36 -2.17 1.56
N PHE A 121 0.74 -2.54 2.24
CA PHE A 121 1.67 -3.59 1.82
C PHE A 121 1.72 -4.77 2.80
N ARG A 122 0.77 -4.89 3.74
CA ARG A 122 0.80 -5.94 4.76
C ARG A 122 0.92 -7.32 4.12
N GLY A 123 1.98 -8.07 4.41
CA GLY A 123 2.19 -9.41 3.85
C GLY A 123 2.54 -9.45 2.36
N ALA A 124 2.87 -8.31 1.74
CA ALA A 124 3.53 -8.25 0.44
C ALA A 124 5.01 -8.64 0.63
N THR A 125 5.25 -9.94 0.76
CA THR A 125 6.52 -10.49 1.25
C THR A 125 7.74 -10.12 0.41
N MET A 126 7.56 -9.81 -0.87
CA MET A 126 8.66 -9.42 -1.78
C MET A 126 8.85 -7.90 -1.88
N PHE A 127 7.98 -7.09 -1.29
CA PHE A 127 8.02 -5.64 -1.46
C PHE A 127 9.22 -5.03 -0.73
N ASP A 128 10.11 -4.39 -1.50
CA ASP A 128 11.31 -3.69 -1.04
C ASP A 128 11.66 -2.51 -1.99
N GLN A 129 10.64 -1.79 -2.46
CA GLN A 129 10.83 -0.67 -3.37
C GLN A 129 10.99 0.65 -2.61
N ALA A 130 11.82 1.54 -3.14
CA ALA A 130 12.07 2.84 -2.54
C ALA A 130 10.78 3.70 -2.57
N ILE A 131 10.29 4.06 -1.40
CA ILE A 131 9.17 5.00 -1.19
C ILE A 131 9.60 6.21 -0.35
N THR A 132 10.91 6.43 -0.23
CA THR A 132 11.54 7.57 0.47
C THR A 132 11.04 8.92 0.00
N GLY A 133 10.70 9.05 -1.30
CA GLY A 133 10.29 10.29 -1.93
C GLY A 133 8.79 10.61 -1.83
N TRP A 134 8.00 9.73 -1.21
CA TRP A 134 6.57 9.96 -1.03
C TRP A 134 6.30 11.10 -0.03
N ASP A 135 5.41 12.01 -0.41
CA ASP A 135 4.84 12.99 0.51
C ASP A 135 3.71 12.34 1.31
N VAL A 136 4.02 11.92 2.53
CA VAL A 136 3.07 11.30 3.48
C VAL A 136 2.52 12.31 4.50
N SER A 137 2.69 13.61 4.27
CA SER A 137 2.39 14.65 5.26
C SER A 137 0.92 14.72 5.66
N GLU A 138 -0.01 14.27 4.80
CA GLU A 138 -1.45 14.21 5.08
C GLU A 138 -1.93 12.86 5.63
N VAL A 139 -1.05 11.85 5.74
CA VAL A 139 -1.40 10.52 6.26
C VAL A 139 -1.68 10.59 7.75
N THR A 140 -2.79 9.97 8.17
CA THR A 140 -3.22 9.87 9.57
C THR A 140 -3.17 8.42 10.09
N ASN A 141 -3.30 7.43 9.22
CA ASN A 141 -3.33 6.01 9.57
C ASN A 141 -2.27 5.22 8.78
N MET A 142 -1.29 4.63 9.49
CA MET A 142 -0.25 3.76 8.95
C MET A 142 -0.29 2.36 9.58
N ARG A 143 -1.40 2.00 10.25
CA ARG A 143 -1.56 0.71 10.92
C ARG A 143 -1.22 -0.43 9.97
N LEU A 144 -0.35 -1.36 10.40
CA LEU A 144 0.07 -2.54 9.64
C LEU A 144 0.68 -2.27 8.25
N MET A 145 0.97 -1.02 7.88
CA MET A 145 1.29 -0.63 6.49
C MET A 145 2.39 -1.50 5.85
N LEU A 146 3.47 -1.75 6.59
CA LEU A 146 4.65 -2.50 6.14
C LEU A 146 4.84 -3.82 6.87
N ALA A 147 3.83 -4.30 7.61
CA ALA A 147 3.92 -5.53 8.39
C ALA A 147 4.11 -6.77 7.52
N ASP A 148 4.87 -7.76 7.99
CA ASP A 148 5.15 -9.01 7.27
C ASP A 148 5.75 -8.81 5.86
N THR A 149 6.55 -7.76 5.66
CA THR A 149 7.26 -7.47 4.39
C THR A 149 8.76 -7.77 4.49
N SER A 150 9.44 -7.82 3.34
CA SER A 150 10.91 -7.79 3.28
C SER A 150 11.48 -6.38 3.20
N PHE A 151 10.65 -5.35 3.40
CA PHE A 151 10.99 -3.96 3.19
C PHE A 151 12.19 -3.53 4.03
N ASN A 152 13.20 -2.97 3.37
CA ASN A 152 14.41 -2.47 4.00
C ASN A 152 14.96 -1.24 3.26
N GLN A 153 14.08 -0.29 2.96
CA GLN A 153 14.46 1.01 2.39
C GLN A 153 14.35 2.11 3.46
N ALA A 154 15.14 3.17 3.31
CA ALA A 154 15.09 4.31 4.22
C ALA A 154 13.72 5.00 4.20
N LEU A 155 13.35 5.65 5.31
CA LEU A 155 12.13 6.46 5.45
C LEU A 155 12.39 7.80 6.18
N THR A 156 13.66 8.20 6.26
CA THR A 156 14.13 9.36 7.03
C THR A 156 13.49 10.69 6.61
N GLY A 157 13.06 10.82 5.35
CA GLY A 157 12.45 12.03 4.80
C GLY A 157 10.94 12.17 5.00
N TRP A 158 10.26 11.17 5.57
CA TRP A 158 8.81 11.20 5.76
C TRP A 158 8.39 12.20 6.85
N ASP A 159 7.46 13.10 6.50
CA ASP A 159 6.75 13.92 7.49
C ASP A 159 5.56 13.14 8.05
N VAL A 160 5.73 12.56 9.25
CA VAL A 160 4.71 11.77 9.94
C VAL A 160 3.93 12.55 10.99
N ARG A 161 4.03 13.88 11.00
CA ARG A 161 3.47 14.74 12.07
C ARG A 161 1.95 14.62 12.27
N ARG A 162 1.22 14.14 11.27
CA ARG A 162 -0.24 13.96 11.30
C ARG A 162 -0.68 12.53 11.62
N VAL A 163 0.24 11.58 11.65
CA VAL A 163 -0.08 10.18 11.91
C VAL A 163 -0.54 10.01 13.36
N THR A 164 -1.68 9.34 13.53
CA THR A 164 -2.26 9.01 14.83
C THR A 164 -2.15 7.53 15.16
N ASP A 165 -2.08 6.65 14.16
CA ASP A 165 -1.97 5.19 14.35
C ASP A 165 -0.80 4.62 13.52
N MET A 166 0.18 4.06 14.23
CA MET A 166 1.32 3.30 13.70
C MET A 166 1.35 1.86 14.25
N SER A 167 0.24 1.39 14.82
CA SER A 167 0.16 0.07 15.43
C SER A 167 0.53 -1.00 14.40
N HIS A 168 1.41 -1.90 14.82
CA HIS A 168 1.94 -2.99 14.01
C HIS A 168 2.64 -2.58 12.69
N MET A 169 2.98 -1.30 12.47
CA MET A 169 3.44 -0.80 11.15
C MET A 169 4.60 -1.62 10.54
N PHE A 170 5.58 -2.03 11.35
CA PHE A 170 6.74 -2.85 10.97
C PHE A 170 6.73 -4.24 11.61
N ARG A 171 5.58 -4.71 12.09
CA ARG A 171 5.48 -6.01 12.75
C ARG A 171 5.97 -7.11 11.80
N ARG A 172 6.93 -7.92 12.25
CA ARG A 172 7.54 -9.03 11.50
C ARG A 172 8.25 -8.59 10.21
N SER A 173 8.59 -7.31 10.06
CA SER A 173 9.45 -6.79 8.99
C SER A 173 10.91 -7.02 9.37
N ARG A 174 11.34 -8.28 9.23
CA ARG A 174 12.56 -8.84 9.87
C ARG A 174 13.88 -8.19 9.44
N TYR A 175 13.89 -7.48 8.31
CA TYR A 175 15.09 -6.88 7.73
C TYR A 175 15.17 -5.36 7.93
N PHE A 176 14.10 -4.72 8.38
CA PHE A 176 14.05 -3.26 8.49
C PHE A 176 14.91 -2.77 9.65
N ASP A 177 15.92 -1.95 9.33
CA ASP A 177 16.84 -1.35 10.32
C ASP A 177 17.35 0.03 9.85
N HIS A 178 16.42 0.92 9.47
CA HIS A 178 16.76 2.28 9.03
C HIS A 178 16.40 3.32 10.07
N ASP A 179 17.25 4.35 10.16
CA ASP A 179 17.09 5.46 11.10
C ASP A 179 15.71 6.15 10.96
N LEU A 180 15.01 6.25 12.09
CA LEU A 180 13.72 6.95 12.21
C LEU A 180 13.79 8.06 13.29
N SER A 181 14.96 8.39 13.81
CA SER A 181 15.16 9.33 14.92
C SER A 181 14.60 10.73 14.63
N GLY A 182 14.56 11.13 13.35
CA GLY A 182 14.02 12.42 12.90
C GLY A 182 12.49 12.51 12.84
N TRP A 183 11.76 11.40 13.03
CA TRP A 183 10.29 11.42 12.95
C TRP A 183 9.67 12.19 14.11
N ASN A 184 8.73 13.08 13.79
CA ASN A 184 7.90 13.76 14.79
C ASN A 184 6.61 12.97 15.00
N VAL A 185 6.61 12.16 16.06
CA VAL A 185 5.51 11.24 16.42
C VAL A 185 4.55 11.83 17.47
N ALA A 186 4.54 13.15 17.66
CA ALA A 186 3.81 13.76 18.77
C ALA A 186 2.29 13.51 18.73
N LEU A 187 1.69 13.30 17.56
CA LEU A 187 0.25 13.02 17.43
C LEU A 187 -0.10 11.54 17.43
N VAL A 188 0.88 10.64 17.44
CA VAL A 188 0.63 9.19 17.45
C VAL A 188 0.03 8.80 18.80
N THR A 189 -1.13 8.15 18.75
CA THR A 189 -1.85 7.62 19.92
C THR A 189 -1.69 6.11 20.09
N ASP A 190 -1.33 5.40 19.02
CA ASP A 190 -1.15 3.94 19.04
C ASP A 190 0.12 3.52 18.25
N MET A 191 1.04 2.86 18.96
CA MET A 191 2.25 2.20 18.45
C MET A 191 2.32 0.74 18.92
N GLN A 192 1.18 0.14 19.29
CA GLN A 192 1.11 -1.23 19.78
C GLN A 192 1.80 -2.15 18.78
N ASN A 193 2.74 -2.99 19.24
CA ASN A 193 3.47 -3.95 18.40
C ASN A 193 4.16 -3.35 17.15
N MET A 194 4.48 -2.05 17.11
CA MET A 194 5.02 -1.39 15.92
C MET A 194 6.23 -2.14 15.32
N PHE A 195 7.14 -2.62 16.17
CA PHE A 195 8.33 -3.41 15.80
C PHE A 195 8.29 -4.84 16.38
N ASP A 196 7.10 -5.37 16.72
CA ASP A 196 6.97 -6.77 17.19
C ASP A 196 7.59 -7.72 16.16
N SER A 197 8.57 -8.51 16.60
CA SER A 197 9.30 -9.48 15.80
C SER A 197 10.04 -8.88 14.58
N ALA A 198 10.32 -7.57 14.58
CA ALA A 198 11.20 -6.90 13.62
C ALA A 198 12.67 -7.13 14.01
N THR A 199 13.15 -8.34 13.75
CA THR A 199 14.40 -8.86 14.34
C THR A 199 15.68 -8.08 14.02
N ALA A 200 15.72 -7.29 12.94
CA ALA A 200 16.89 -6.47 12.60
C ALA A 200 16.87 -5.08 13.24
N PHE A 201 15.70 -4.58 13.66
CA PHE A 201 15.54 -3.20 14.09
C PHE A 201 16.29 -2.94 15.39
N ASN A 202 17.29 -2.04 15.35
CA ASN A 202 18.14 -1.65 16.47
C ASN A 202 18.52 -0.15 16.39
N GLN A 203 17.57 0.70 16.00
CA GLN A 203 17.80 2.13 15.84
C GLN A 203 17.50 2.92 17.13
N ASP A 204 18.29 3.96 17.39
CA ASP A 204 18.05 4.87 18.52
C ASP A 204 16.91 5.84 18.19
N ILE A 205 15.76 5.60 18.82
CA ILE A 205 14.56 6.44 18.73
C ILE A 205 14.22 7.10 20.07
N THR A 206 15.18 7.21 20.98
CA THR A 206 14.98 7.84 22.29
C THR A 206 14.65 9.34 22.21
N GLY A 207 14.91 9.96 21.05
CA GLY A 207 14.53 11.36 20.76
C GLY A 207 13.05 11.57 20.46
N TRP A 208 12.25 10.52 20.26
CA TRP A 208 10.83 10.64 20.02
C TRP A 208 10.09 11.24 21.23
N THR A 209 9.30 12.28 20.97
CA THR A 209 8.50 12.95 22.00
C THR A 209 7.02 12.69 21.75
N LEU A 210 6.35 12.06 22.71
CA LEU A 210 4.92 11.78 22.69
C LEU A 210 4.15 12.94 23.36
N LYS A 211 3.02 13.37 22.77
CA LYS A 211 2.20 14.45 23.35
C LYS A 211 1.40 14.01 24.58
N ASP A 212 1.03 12.73 24.64
CA ASP A 212 0.26 12.15 25.74
C ASP A 212 1.01 10.96 26.36
N THR A 213 0.84 10.76 27.66
CA THR A 213 1.25 9.56 28.37
C THR A 213 0.32 8.36 28.12
N SER A 214 -0.86 8.58 27.51
CA SER A 214 -1.82 7.53 27.18
C SER A 214 -1.52 6.77 25.88
N VAL A 215 -0.39 7.06 25.22
CA VAL A 215 -0.01 6.40 23.97
C VAL A 215 0.14 4.90 24.21
N ILE A 216 -0.51 4.09 23.38
CA ILE A 216 -0.46 2.64 23.48
C ILE A 216 0.86 2.17 22.86
N VAL A 217 1.81 1.76 23.70
CA VAL A 217 3.12 1.22 23.27
C VAL A 217 3.31 -0.25 23.65
N THR A 218 2.21 -0.96 23.96
CA THR A 218 2.26 -2.35 24.39
C THR A 218 2.92 -3.23 23.32
N ASP A 219 3.89 -4.05 23.75
CA ASP A 219 4.65 -4.96 22.91
C ASP A 219 5.38 -4.30 21.72
N MET A 220 5.63 -2.98 21.77
CA MET A 220 6.20 -2.22 20.66
C MET A 220 7.51 -2.83 20.12
N PHE A 221 8.36 -3.40 20.99
CA PHE A 221 9.67 -3.98 20.63
C PHE A 221 9.78 -5.48 20.94
N THR A 222 8.67 -6.19 21.17
CA THR A 222 8.71 -7.61 21.52
C THR A 222 9.40 -8.40 20.40
N GLY A 223 10.61 -8.92 20.64
CA GLY A 223 11.38 -9.68 19.63
C GLY A 223 12.12 -8.85 18.57
N ALA A 224 12.26 -7.52 18.78
CA ALA A 224 13.26 -6.69 18.09
C ALA A 224 14.65 -6.82 18.79
N THR A 225 15.72 -6.34 18.14
CA THR A 225 17.11 -6.46 18.64
C THR A 225 17.53 -5.26 19.46
#